data_AF-A0A3D3QYH5-F1
#
_entry.id   AF-A0A3D3QYH5-F1
#
_cell.length_a   1.000
_cell.length_b   1.000
_cell.length_c   1.000
_cell.angle_alpha   90.00
_cell.angle_beta   90.00
_cell.angle_gamma   90.00
#
_symmetry.space_group_name_H-M   'P 1'
#
loop_
_entity.id
_entity.type
_entity.pdbx_description
1 polymer ?
#
loop_
_entity_poly.entity_id
_entity_poly.type
_entity_poly.pdbx_seq_one_letter_code
_entity_poly.pdbx_strand_id
1 'polypeptide(L)'
;MVFWNWFKRKPLDFEEVFGPLSSNAAQQFYVIHFPDKNSYNSFGIKLPEPLLLDLEPLFDPVESFQFFGRPFKVGKRWILAYHMEYDTPTIIVNQDFQILLEGLGLDDSTEEYFVADHFLSFLDLLTIEADAEEV
;
A
#
# COMPACT_ATOMS: atom_id res chain seq x y z
N MET A 1 -3.28 -7.96 -20.00
CA MET A 1 -2.87 -6.54 -19.79
C MET A 1 -4.12 -5.69 -19.65
N VAL A 2 -4.30 -5.13 -18.46
CA VAL A 2 -5.60 -4.63 -17.95
C VAL A 2 -5.88 -3.22 -18.47
N PHE A 3 -6.73 -3.11 -19.50
CA PHE A 3 -7.19 -1.85 -20.12
C PHE A 3 -7.80 -0.87 -19.09
N TRP A 4 -8.24 -1.36 -17.92
CA TRP A 4 -8.81 -0.56 -16.83
C TRP A 4 -7.81 0.38 -16.14
N ASN A 5 -6.50 0.12 -16.19
CA ASN A 5 -5.49 0.99 -15.57
C ASN A 5 -5.33 2.35 -16.25
N TRP A 6 -5.85 2.52 -17.47
CA TRP A 6 -5.84 3.82 -18.17
C TRP A 6 -6.89 4.81 -17.66
N PHE A 7 -7.99 4.33 -17.08
CA PHE A 7 -9.08 5.21 -16.61
C PHE A 7 -8.89 5.65 -15.15
N LYS A 8 -7.91 5.09 -14.45
CA LYS A 8 -7.63 5.45 -13.06
C LYS A 8 -6.83 6.75 -13.01
N ARG A 9 -7.35 7.74 -12.27
CA ARG A 9 -6.69 9.04 -12.11
C ARG A 9 -5.37 8.83 -11.37
N LYS A 10 -4.29 9.34 -11.96
CA LYS A 10 -2.95 9.36 -11.35
C LYS A 10 -2.75 10.66 -10.54
N PRO A 11 -1.92 10.66 -9.49
CA PRO A 11 -1.69 11.85 -8.67
C PRO A 11 -0.89 12.91 -9.42
N LEU A 12 -1.11 14.18 -9.10
CA LEU A 12 -0.31 15.29 -9.62
C LEU A 12 1.09 15.30 -9.00
N ASP A 13 1.14 15.08 -7.68
CA ASP A 13 2.34 15.04 -6.87
C ASP A 13 2.14 14.12 -5.64
N PHE A 14 3.16 14.01 -4.80
CA PHE A 14 3.11 13.19 -3.59
C PHE A 14 2.36 13.86 -2.45
N GLU A 15 2.21 15.19 -2.44
CA GLU A 15 1.44 15.90 -1.43
C GLU A 15 -0.05 15.61 -1.57
N GLU A 16 -0.55 15.46 -2.80
CA GLU A 16 -1.93 15.04 -3.06
C GLU A 16 -2.27 13.66 -2.47
N VAL A 17 -1.28 12.76 -2.40
CA VAL A 17 -1.48 11.39 -1.93
C VAL A 17 -1.23 11.28 -0.44
N PHE A 18 -0.11 11.83 0.04
CA PHE A 18 0.45 11.56 1.36
C PHE A 18 0.43 12.78 2.30
N GLY A 19 -0.11 13.91 1.83
CA GLY A 19 -0.16 15.15 2.56
C GLY A 19 1.20 15.84 2.68
N PRO A 20 1.23 17.08 3.21
CA PRO A 20 2.44 17.89 3.27
C PRO A 20 3.49 17.33 4.23
N LEU A 21 3.07 16.56 5.25
CA LEU A 21 3.98 15.99 6.25
C LEU A 21 4.88 14.90 5.63
N SER A 22 4.31 14.04 4.79
CA SER A 22 5.01 12.86 4.28
C SER A 22 5.41 12.94 2.80
N SER A 23 5.06 14.02 2.09
CA SER A 23 5.30 14.17 0.65
C SER A 23 6.77 13.98 0.26
N ASN A 24 7.71 14.56 1.02
CA ASN A 24 9.15 14.43 0.75
C ASN A 24 9.67 13.01 0.99
N ALA A 25 9.25 12.38 2.09
CA ALA A 25 9.64 11.01 2.41
C ALA A 25 9.10 10.02 1.36
N ALA A 26 7.84 10.21 0.94
CA ALA A 26 7.24 9.47 -0.15
C ALA A 26 8.03 9.68 -1.45
N GLN A 27 8.36 10.91 -1.82
CA GLN A 27 9.15 11.15 -3.03
C GLN A 27 10.49 10.41 -3.00
N GLN A 28 11.20 10.43 -1.87
CA GLN A 28 12.47 9.72 -1.73
C GLN A 28 12.29 8.21 -1.86
N PHE A 29 11.33 7.63 -1.12
CA PHE A 29 10.99 6.21 -1.21
C PHE A 29 10.70 5.81 -2.66
N TYR A 30 9.81 6.53 -3.34
CA TYR A 30 9.40 6.21 -4.70
C TYR A 30 10.55 6.34 -5.72
N VAL A 31 11.43 7.33 -5.57
CA VAL A 31 12.60 7.50 -6.46
C VAL A 31 13.63 6.38 -6.29
N ILE A 32 13.86 5.95 -5.05
CA ILE A 32 14.83 4.88 -4.74
C ILE A 32 14.32 3.54 -5.24
N HIS A 33 13.04 3.26 -5.00
CA HIS A 33 12.49 1.94 -5.22
C HIS A 33 11.83 1.76 -6.60
N PHE A 34 11.40 2.83 -7.28
CA PHE A 34 10.68 2.72 -8.56
C PHE A 34 11.35 3.56 -9.65
N PRO A 35 12.39 3.03 -10.31
CA PRO A 35 13.10 3.77 -11.36
C PRO A 35 12.21 4.08 -12.57
N ASP A 36 11.18 3.27 -12.84
CA ASP A 36 10.10 3.57 -13.78
C ASP A 36 8.78 3.75 -13.04
N LYS A 37 8.04 4.83 -13.33
CA LYS A 37 6.72 5.12 -12.73
C LYS A 37 5.64 4.10 -13.07
N ASN A 38 5.86 3.25 -14.08
CA ASN A 38 4.97 2.15 -14.42
C ASN A 38 5.44 0.79 -13.89
N SER A 39 6.56 0.75 -13.16
CA SER A 39 7.03 -0.46 -12.49
C SER A 39 6.22 -0.76 -11.23
N TYR A 40 6.39 -1.98 -10.74
CA TYR A 40 5.88 -2.47 -9.48
C TYR A 40 7.03 -3.17 -8.75
N ASN A 41 7.03 -3.12 -7.43
CA ASN A 41 7.98 -3.81 -6.57
C ASN A 41 7.23 -4.40 -5.37
N SER A 42 7.72 -5.52 -4.88
CA SER A 42 7.16 -6.18 -3.71
C SER A 42 7.87 -5.73 -2.44
N PHE A 43 7.11 -5.50 -1.38
CA PHE A 43 7.63 -5.19 -0.06
C PHE A 43 6.85 -5.98 0.99
N GLY A 44 7.56 -6.49 1.98
CA GLY A 44 6.97 -7.02 3.19
C GLY A 44 6.47 -5.86 4.07
N ILE A 45 5.37 -6.06 4.77
CA ILE A 45 4.78 -5.10 5.71
C ILE A 45 4.58 -5.82 7.05
N LYS A 46 5.20 -5.30 8.11
CA LYS A 46 4.90 -5.73 9.48
C LYS A 46 3.56 -5.15 9.89
N LEU A 47 2.54 -5.99 9.95
CA LEU A 47 1.22 -5.53 10.38
C LEU A 47 1.26 -5.20 11.88
N PRO A 48 0.63 -4.08 12.32
CA PRO A 48 0.47 -3.78 13.73
C PRO A 48 -0.20 -4.94 14.48
N GLU A 49 0.24 -5.22 15.71
CA GLU A 49 -0.29 -6.32 16.54
C GLU A 49 -1.82 -6.33 16.66
N PRO A 50 -2.52 -5.19 16.83
CA PRO A 50 -3.99 -5.17 16.83
C PRO A 50 -4.60 -5.73 15.54
N LEU A 51 -4.00 -5.44 14.37
CA LEU A 51 -4.48 -5.96 13.10
C LEU A 51 -4.20 -7.45 12.93
N LEU A 52 -3.04 -7.92 13.36
CA LEU A 52 -2.70 -9.34 13.32
C LEU A 52 -3.71 -10.16 14.13
N LEU A 53 -4.03 -9.71 15.34
CA LEU A 53 -4.99 -10.41 16.21
C LEU A 53 -6.40 -10.43 15.63
N ASP A 54 -6.84 -9.34 14.98
CA ASP A 54 -8.17 -9.25 14.39
C ASP A 54 -8.31 -10.07 13.10
N LEU A 55 -7.20 -10.28 12.38
CA LEU A 55 -7.21 -10.91 11.05
C LEU A 55 -6.62 -12.33 11.03
N GLU A 56 -6.02 -12.81 12.12
CA GLU A 56 -5.56 -14.21 12.23
C GLU A 56 -6.73 -15.19 11.97
N PRO A 57 -6.52 -16.24 11.14
CA PRO A 57 -5.25 -16.79 10.63
C PRO A 57 -4.89 -16.35 9.20
N LEU A 58 -5.49 -15.28 8.67
CA LEU A 58 -5.33 -14.88 7.27
C LEU A 58 -3.97 -14.25 6.96
N PHE A 59 -3.22 -13.85 7.98
CA PHE A 59 -1.94 -13.18 7.82
C PHE A 59 -0.85 -13.74 8.75
N ASP A 60 0.35 -13.84 8.19
CA ASP A 60 1.62 -13.93 8.88
C ASP A 60 2.01 -12.56 9.50
N PRO A 61 2.97 -12.53 10.44
CA PRO A 61 3.44 -11.28 11.06
C PRO A 61 4.04 -10.26 10.07
N VAL A 62 4.50 -10.73 8.91
CA VAL A 62 5.03 -9.90 7.82
C VAL A 62 4.35 -10.34 6.53
N GLU A 63 3.74 -9.39 5.84
CA GLU A 63 2.91 -9.67 4.68
C GLU A 63 3.38 -9.00 3.42
N SER A 64 3.27 -9.72 2.31
CA SER A 64 3.92 -9.33 1.06
C SER A 64 2.95 -8.60 0.14
N PHE A 65 3.25 -7.33 -0.15
CA PHE A 65 2.41 -6.45 -0.98
C PHE A 65 3.15 -5.96 -2.22
N GLN A 66 2.47 -5.97 -3.37
CA GLN A 66 2.94 -5.38 -4.62
C GLN A 66 2.58 -3.90 -4.69
N PHE A 67 3.56 -3.03 -4.49
CA PHE A 67 3.40 -1.59 -4.61
C PHE A 67 3.49 -1.12 -6.06
N PHE A 68 2.65 -0.15 -6.41
CA PHE A 68 2.75 0.54 -7.70
C PHE A 68 3.78 1.64 -7.62
N GLY A 69 4.63 1.79 -8.63
CA GLY A 69 5.53 2.95 -8.78
C GLY A 69 4.80 4.28 -8.98
N ARG A 70 3.48 4.24 -9.15
CA ARG A 70 2.62 5.40 -9.03
C ARG A 70 1.26 5.01 -8.44
N PRO A 71 0.86 5.61 -7.31
CA PRO A 71 -0.49 5.44 -6.77
C PRO A 71 -1.56 5.83 -7.78
N PHE A 72 -2.77 5.33 -7.58
CA PHE A 72 -3.92 5.74 -8.39
C PHE A 72 -5.18 5.87 -7.55
N LYS A 73 -6.11 6.69 -8.03
CA LYS A 73 -7.32 7.04 -7.28
C LYS A 73 -8.46 6.08 -7.59
N VAL A 74 -9.14 5.61 -6.54
CA VAL A 74 -10.41 4.88 -6.61
C VAL A 74 -11.38 5.55 -5.65
N GLY A 75 -12.47 6.10 -6.18
CA GLY A 75 -13.41 6.90 -5.38
C GLY A 75 -12.71 8.06 -4.67
N LYS A 76 -12.70 8.03 -3.33
CA LYS A 76 -12.13 9.08 -2.48
C LYS A 76 -10.71 8.81 -1.98
N ARG A 77 -10.16 7.62 -2.25
CA ARG A 77 -8.89 7.14 -1.70
C ARG A 77 -7.85 6.87 -2.77
N TRP A 78 -6.60 6.78 -2.35
CA TRP A 78 -5.48 6.37 -3.19
C TRP A 78 -5.12 4.92 -2.90
N ILE A 79 -4.81 4.17 -3.93
CA ILE A 79 -4.34 2.80 -3.83
C ILE A 79 -2.82 2.79 -3.97
N LEU A 80 -2.13 2.17 -3.01
CA LEU A 80 -0.67 2.06 -2.99
C LEU A 80 -0.17 0.70 -3.44
N ALA A 81 -0.82 -0.37 -2.96
CA ALA A 81 -0.36 -1.73 -3.14
C ALA A 81 -1.50 -2.74 -3.03
N TYR A 82 -1.35 -3.89 -3.69
CA TYR A 82 -2.21 -5.05 -3.51
C TYR A 82 -1.45 -6.17 -2.80
N HIS A 83 -2.16 -7.01 -2.06
CA HIS A 83 -1.60 -8.24 -1.56
C HIS A 83 -1.09 -9.12 -2.72
N MET A 84 0.03 -9.81 -2.54
CA MET A 84 0.64 -10.61 -3.61
C MET A 84 -0.16 -11.87 -3.93
N GLU A 85 -0.74 -12.50 -2.91
CA GLU A 85 -1.46 -13.78 -3.05
C GLU A 85 -2.97 -13.62 -3.27
N TYR A 86 -3.52 -12.48 -2.89
CA TYR A 86 -4.95 -12.25 -2.83
C TYR A 86 -5.30 -10.93 -3.54
N ASP A 87 -6.47 -10.86 -4.15
CA ASP A 87 -6.94 -9.61 -4.76
C ASP A 87 -7.23 -8.52 -3.70
N THR A 88 -7.53 -8.94 -2.47
CA THR A 88 -7.59 -8.13 -1.24
C THR A 88 -6.92 -8.91 -0.10
N PRO A 89 -6.25 -8.23 0.84
CA PRO A 89 -6.40 -6.82 1.16
C PRO A 89 -5.55 -5.87 0.31
N THR A 90 -5.89 -4.57 0.37
CA THR A 90 -5.26 -3.49 -0.38
C THR A 90 -4.75 -2.42 0.56
N ILE A 91 -3.51 -1.92 0.35
CA ILE A 91 -3.01 -0.75 1.08
C ILE A 91 -3.55 0.52 0.41
N ILE A 92 -4.26 1.34 1.20
CA ILE A 92 -4.90 2.56 0.74
C ILE A 92 -4.48 3.78 1.56
N VAL A 93 -4.65 4.96 0.98
CA VAL A 93 -4.56 6.25 1.67
C VAL A 93 -5.91 6.94 1.61
N ASN A 94 -6.45 7.30 2.78
CA ASN A 94 -7.74 7.99 2.87
C ASN A 94 -7.59 9.51 2.63
N GLN A 95 -8.67 10.26 2.79
CA GLN A 95 -8.69 11.72 2.56
C GLN A 95 -7.91 12.51 3.62
N ASP A 96 -7.68 11.90 4.77
CA ASP A 96 -6.95 12.46 5.91
C ASP A 96 -5.47 12.04 5.90
N PHE A 97 -5.00 11.41 4.81
CA PHE A 97 -3.64 10.93 4.59
C PHE A 97 -3.19 9.75 5.48
N GLN A 98 -4.13 9.10 6.15
CA GLN A 98 -3.88 7.88 6.93
C GLN A 98 -3.73 6.68 6.00
N ILE A 99 -2.84 5.76 6.40
CA ILE A 99 -2.63 4.50 5.71
C ILE A 99 -3.52 3.45 6.34
N LEU A 100 -4.36 2.81 5.52
CA LEU A 100 -5.31 1.78 5.93
C LEU A 100 -5.09 0.51 5.11
N LEU A 101 -5.48 -0.61 5.69
CA LEU A 101 -5.61 -1.90 5.02
C LEU A 101 -7.10 -2.10 4.72
N GLU A 102 -7.47 -2.21 3.44
CA GLU A 102 -8.83 -2.54 3.05
C GLU A 102 -8.96 -4.04 2.77
N GLY A 103 -9.86 -4.72 3.49
CA GLY A 103 -10.29 -6.08 3.22
C GLY A 103 -11.69 -6.15 2.59
N LEU A 104 -12.01 -7.28 1.96
CA LEU A 104 -13.38 -7.62 1.56
C LEU A 104 -13.96 -8.55 2.62
N GLY A 105 -15.07 -8.14 3.23
CA GLY A 105 -15.87 -8.98 4.11
C GLY A 105 -16.59 -10.08 3.33
N LEU A 106 -17.07 -11.09 4.07
CA LEU A 106 -17.81 -12.24 3.51
C LEU A 106 -19.15 -11.86 2.85
N ASP A 107 -19.66 -10.66 3.14
CA ASP A 107 -20.90 -10.10 2.64
C ASP A 107 -20.69 -9.07 1.51
N ASP A 108 -19.52 -9.09 0.86
CA ASP A 108 -19.06 -8.12 -0.13
C ASP A 108 -18.93 -6.67 0.41
N SER A 109 -19.01 -6.48 1.74
CA SER A 109 -18.68 -5.19 2.35
C SER A 109 -17.18 -4.95 2.35
N THR A 110 -16.78 -3.68 2.39
CA THR A 110 -15.38 -3.28 2.51
C THR A 110 -15.11 -2.89 3.96
N GLU A 111 -14.17 -3.57 4.60
CA GLU A 111 -13.69 -3.22 5.94
C GLU A 111 -12.33 -2.51 5.82
N GLU A 112 -12.19 -1.37 6.50
CA GLU A 112 -10.95 -0.60 6.51
C GLU A 112 -10.33 -0.65 7.90
N TYR A 113 -9.09 -1.09 7.97
CA TYR A 113 -8.34 -1.25 9.20
C TYR A 113 -7.19 -0.24 9.26
N PHE A 114 -7.01 0.40 10.40
CA PHE A 114 -5.96 1.41 10.58
C PHE A 114 -4.57 0.78 10.65
N VAL A 115 -3.66 1.25 9.79
CA VAL A 115 -2.26 0.78 9.76
C VAL A 115 -1.31 1.84 10.32
N ALA A 116 -1.41 3.08 9.81
CA ALA A 116 -0.52 4.17 10.24
C ALA A 116 -1.16 5.55 10.02
N ASP A 117 -0.77 6.52 10.86
CA ASP A 117 -1.29 7.90 10.79
C ASP A 117 -0.92 8.62 9.50
N HIS A 118 0.24 8.28 8.93
CA HIS A 118 0.76 8.88 7.70
C HIS A 118 1.88 8.01 7.11
N PHE A 119 2.28 8.34 5.88
CA PHE A 119 3.27 7.55 5.14
C PHE A 119 4.64 7.47 5.84
N LEU A 120 5.10 8.53 6.52
CA LEU A 120 6.38 8.45 7.25
C LEU A 120 6.38 7.35 8.35
N SER A 121 5.32 7.22 9.17
CA SER A 121 5.23 6.14 10.17
C SER A 121 5.04 4.77 9.52
N PHE A 122 4.42 4.73 8.34
CA PHE A 122 4.26 3.50 7.58
C PHE A 122 5.60 2.95 7.06
N LEU A 123 6.58 3.81 6.77
CA LEU A 123 7.92 3.37 6.35
C LEU A 123 8.60 2.50 7.42
N ASP A 124 8.31 2.72 8.71
CA ASP A 124 8.87 1.90 9.81
C ASP A 124 8.29 0.47 9.84
N LEU A 125 7.16 0.26 9.17
CA LEU A 125 6.52 -1.06 9.02
C LEU A 125 7.00 -1.80 7.78
N LEU A 126 7.60 -1.10 6.81
CA LEU A 126 8.11 -1.71 5.58
C LEU A 126 9.35 -2.56 5.85
N THR A 127 9.34 -3.75 5.28
CA THR A 127 10.45 -4.68 5.24
C THR A 127 10.82 -4.88 3.78
N ILE A 128 12.04 -4.48 3.41
CA ILE A 128 12.60 -4.82 2.11
C ILE A 128 13.06 -6.26 2.22
N GLU A 129 12.25 -7.18 1.69
CA GLU A 129 12.67 -8.55 1.51
C GLU A 129 13.84 -8.51 0.50
N ALA A 130 15.05 -8.81 0.97
CA ALA A 130 16.15 -9.03 0.05
C ALA A 130 15.73 -10.19 -0.85
N ASP A 131 15.85 -10.01 -2.18
CA ASP A 131 15.63 -11.10 -3.14
C ASP A 131 16.31 -12.34 -2.58
N ALA A 132 15.51 -13.36 -2.28
CA ALA A 132 16.07 -14.66 -1.95
C ALA A 132 16.89 -15.07 -3.17
N GLU A 133 18.21 -14.94 -3.09
CA GLU A 133 19.12 -15.56 -4.04
C GLU A 133 18.71 -17.04 -4.07
N GLU A 134 18.09 -17.46 -5.17
CA GLU A 134 17.90 -18.87 -5.48
C GLU A 134 19.30 -19.50 -5.48
N VAL A 135 19.61 -20.26 -4.42
CA VAL A 135 20.84 -21.04 -4.29
C VAL A 135 20.77 -22.29 -5.17
#